data_AF-A0A8I3A636-F1
#
_entry.id   AF-A0A8I3A636-F1
#
_cell.length_a   1.000
_cell.length_b   1.000
_cell.length_c   1.000
_cell.angle_alpha   90.00
_cell.angle_beta   90.00
_cell.angle_gamma   90.00
#
_symmetry.space_group_name_H-M   'P 1'
#
loop_
_entity.id
_entity.type
_entity.pdbx_description
1 polymer ?
#
loop_
_entity_poly.entity_id
_entity_poly.type
_entity_poly.pdbx_seq_one_letter_code
_entity_poly.pdbx_strand_id
1 'polypeptide(L)'
;MSPKVPTAVQKADVAQKRRKLYARIVKFNDSASLFVTSVQLGGGVASVPDDPGFCDEEQGDPIDEETKEKLFWGVEEEEDEEDAQIESLFIEDFKLTMPSAWGATSLKEAGLEHLVKEEVQLHIGQANDRLEKLRTHLGYKSVLFWMKIRSSSSVRTDTRSKQDIRRLGLKINQDVRSYHCA
;
A
#
# COMPACT_ATOMS: atom_id res chain seq x y z
N MET A 1 13.68 13.88 21.77
CA MET A 1 12.21 13.97 21.63
C MET A 1 11.66 12.60 21.96
N SER A 2 10.86 12.46 23.02
CA SER A 2 10.30 11.16 23.41
C SER A 2 9.17 10.78 22.45
N PRO A 3 9.05 9.50 22.02
CA PRO A 3 7.95 9.06 21.18
C PRO A 3 6.62 9.25 21.93
N LYS A 4 5.65 9.87 21.25
CA LYS A 4 4.34 10.19 21.81
C LYS A 4 3.55 8.88 21.91
N VAL A 5 3.18 8.49 23.14
CA VAL A 5 2.43 7.24 23.36
C VAL A 5 1.08 7.33 22.64
N PRO A 6 0.74 6.36 21.77
CA PRO A 6 -0.51 6.39 21.01
C PRO A 6 -1.73 6.30 21.91
N THR A 7 -2.75 7.08 21.57
CA THR A 7 -4.01 7.19 22.31
C THR A 7 -4.83 5.90 22.16
N ALA A 8 -5.68 5.57 23.13
CA ALA A 8 -6.53 4.38 23.08
C ALA A 8 -7.37 4.28 21.78
N VAL A 9 -7.90 5.41 21.30
CA VAL A 9 -8.62 5.49 20.02
C VAL A 9 -7.72 5.12 18.85
N GLN A 10 -6.51 5.68 18.78
CA GLN A 10 -5.54 5.38 17.71
C GLN A 10 -5.14 3.90 17.71
N LYS A 11 -5.02 3.28 18.89
CA LYS A 11 -4.74 1.85 19.00
C LYS A 11 -5.90 1.01 18.46
N ALA A 12 -7.14 1.38 18.80
CA ALA A 12 -8.34 0.70 18.29
C ALA A 12 -8.45 0.81 16.76
N ASP A 13 -8.18 1.99 16.19
CA ASP A 13 -8.20 2.19 14.73
C ASP A 13 -7.14 1.33 14.03
N VAL A 14 -5.93 1.26 14.58
CA VAL A 14 -4.86 0.39 14.05
C VAL A 14 -5.26 -1.08 14.14
N ALA A 15 -5.85 -1.52 15.25
CA ALA A 15 -6.34 -2.88 15.41
C ALA A 15 -7.42 -3.22 14.37
N GLN A 16 -8.35 -2.30 14.11
CA GLN A 16 -9.37 -2.49 13.08
C GLN A 16 -8.76 -2.58 11.67
N LYS A 17 -7.80 -1.70 11.33
CA LYS A 17 -7.08 -1.75 10.05
C LYS A 17 -6.31 -3.08 9.87
N ARG A 18 -5.68 -3.56 10.94
CA ARG A 18 -5.00 -4.87 11.01
C ARG A 18 -5.94 -6.04 10.74
N ARG A 19 -7.13 -6.06 11.34
CA ARG A 19 -8.14 -7.09 11.09
C ARG A 19 -8.58 -7.12 9.62
N LYS A 20 -8.88 -5.95 9.05
CA LYS A 20 -9.24 -5.81 7.64
C LYS A 20 -8.14 -6.31 6.71
N LEU A 21 -6.88 -6.00 7.04
CA LEU A 21 -5.73 -6.46 6.27
C LEU A 21 -5.61 -7.99 6.32
N TYR A 22 -5.72 -8.58 7.51
CA TYR A 22 -5.65 -10.03 7.69
C TYR A 22 -6.73 -10.76 6.89
N ALA A 23 -7.99 -10.34 7.01
CA ALA A 23 -9.11 -10.94 6.28
C ALA A 23 -8.86 -10.94 4.76
N ARG A 24 -8.31 -9.84 4.22
CA ARG A 24 -7.98 -9.73 2.80
C ARG A 24 -6.81 -10.63 2.40
N ILE A 25 -5.77 -10.73 3.23
CA ILE A 25 -4.64 -11.62 2.97
C ILE A 25 -5.10 -13.08 2.94
N VAL A 26 -5.92 -13.48 3.92
CA VAL A 26 -6.50 -14.83 3.96
C VAL A 26 -7.35 -15.09 2.72
N LYS A 27 -8.30 -14.21 2.39
CA LYS A 27 -9.14 -14.33 1.20
C LYS A 27 -8.33 -14.43 -0.09
N PHE A 28 -7.27 -13.62 -0.21
CA PHE A 28 -6.36 -13.66 -1.35
C PHE A 28 -5.65 -15.01 -1.44
N ASN A 29 -5.06 -15.47 -0.33
CA ASN A 29 -4.32 -16.73 -0.27
C ASN A 29 -5.23 -17.95 -0.53
N ASP A 30 -6.46 -17.93 0.01
CA ASP A 30 -7.46 -18.98 -0.23
C ASP A 30 -7.86 -19.02 -1.70
N SER A 31 -8.10 -17.85 -2.31
CA SER A 31 -8.38 -17.75 -3.75
C SER A 31 -7.20 -18.24 -4.58
N ALA A 32 -5.97 -17.88 -4.21
CA ALA A 32 -4.76 -18.33 -4.88
C ALA A 32 -4.61 -19.86 -4.82
N SER A 33 -4.93 -20.47 -3.67
CA SER A 33 -4.85 -21.93 -3.49
C SER A 33 -5.70 -22.71 -4.50
N LEU A 34 -6.84 -22.16 -4.93
CA LEU A 34 -7.71 -22.78 -5.94
C LEU A 34 -7.02 -22.94 -7.30
N PHE A 35 -6.24 -21.93 -7.71
CA PHE A 35 -5.49 -21.97 -8.97
C PHE A 35 -4.30 -22.93 -8.94
N VAL A 36 -3.93 -23.40 -7.74
CA VAL A 36 -2.65 -24.06 -7.45
C VAL A 36 -2.87 -25.47 -6.91
N THR A 37 -4.09 -26.00 -7.00
CA THR A 37 -4.50 -27.33 -6.51
C THR A 37 -3.58 -28.48 -6.98
N SER A 38 -2.81 -28.31 -8.08
CA SER A 38 -1.83 -29.28 -8.59
C SER A 38 -0.42 -29.18 -7.98
N VAL A 39 -0.07 -28.09 -7.27
CA VAL A 39 1.22 -27.93 -6.60
C VAL A 39 1.08 -28.38 -5.14
N GLN A 40 1.65 -29.54 -4.81
CA GLN A 40 1.92 -29.86 -3.41
C GLN A 40 3.03 -28.92 -2.92
N LEU A 41 2.64 -27.88 -2.19
CA LEU A 41 3.54 -26.94 -1.52
C LEU A 41 4.30 -27.68 -0.40
N GLY A 42 5.33 -28.43 -0.80
CA GLY A 42 6.26 -29.07 0.10
C GLY A 42 7.21 -28.05 0.71
N GLY A 43 6.92 -27.63 1.94
CA GLY A 43 7.88 -26.96 2.82
C GLY A 43 8.06 -25.47 2.57
N GLY A 44 7.65 -24.69 3.58
CA GLY A 44 8.11 -23.32 3.89
C GLY A 44 8.43 -22.43 2.70
N VAL A 45 7.44 -21.61 2.30
CA VAL A 45 7.64 -20.45 1.43
C VAL A 45 8.89 -19.68 1.87
N ALA A 46 9.96 -19.74 1.08
CA ALA A 46 11.22 -19.09 1.40
C ALA A 46 11.01 -17.57 1.31
N SER A 47 10.88 -16.97 2.49
CA SER A 47 10.62 -15.57 2.72
C SER A 47 11.85 -14.72 2.37
N VAL A 48 11.85 -14.00 1.24
CA VAL A 48 12.74 -12.84 1.03
C VAL A 48 11.97 -11.60 1.47
N PRO A 49 12.15 -11.08 2.71
CA PRO A 49 11.38 -9.93 3.20
C PRO A 49 11.61 -8.71 2.30
N ASP A 50 10.55 -7.97 2.03
CA ASP A 50 10.68 -6.58 1.60
C ASP A 50 11.40 -5.83 2.73
N ASP A 51 12.42 -5.06 2.41
CA ASP A 51 13.25 -4.37 3.40
C ASP A 51 12.41 -3.31 4.14
N PRO A 52 12.12 -3.50 5.44
CA PRO A 52 11.31 -2.57 6.21
C PRO A 52 12.02 -1.22 6.41
N GLY A 53 13.32 -1.10 6.09
CA GLY A 53 14.09 0.15 6.14
C GLY A 53 13.60 1.25 5.20
N PHE A 54 12.68 0.96 4.27
CA PHE A 54 12.10 1.93 3.34
C PHE A 54 10.77 2.55 3.80
N CYS A 55 10.20 2.08 4.90
CA CYS A 55 8.94 2.56 5.46
C CYS A 55 9.18 3.46 6.68
N ASP A 56 9.62 4.71 6.48
CA ASP A 56 9.71 5.68 7.59
C ASP A 56 8.33 5.95 8.21
N GLU A 57 8.25 5.82 9.54
CA GLU A 57 7.07 6.13 10.35
C GLU A 57 6.64 7.60 10.19
N GLU A 58 5.46 7.84 9.62
CA GLU A 58 4.93 9.18 9.44
C GLU A 58 4.31 9.69 10.76
N GLN A 59 4.86 10.77 11.33
CA GLN A 59 4.14 11.64 12.25
C GLN A 59 2.99 12.29 11.47
N GLY A 60 1.80 11.71 11.60
CA GLY A 60 0.60 12.12 10.88
C GLY A 60 0.17 13.56 11.19
N ASP A 61 0.29 14.44 10.19
CA ASP A 61 -0.58 15.60 10.07
C ASP A 61 -1.90 15.17 9.40
N PRO A 62 -3.06 15.73 9.80
CA PRO A 62 -4.37 15.25 9.39
C PRO A 62 -4.62 15.59 7.92
N ILE A 63 -4.29 14.64 7.04
CA ILE A 63 -5.00 14.47 5.79
C ILE A 63 -6.38 13.93 6.17
N ASP A 64 -7.43 14.46 5.57
CA ASP A 64 -8.79 13.94 5.71
C ASP A 64 -8.80 12.42 5.41
N GLU A 65 -8.89 11.61 6.47
CA GLU A 65 -8.86 10.14 6.42
C GLU A 65 -9.98 9.60 5.53
N GLU A 66 -11.11 10.32 5.42
CA GLU A 66 -12.22 9.94 4.54
C GLU A 66 -11.79 9.89 3.06
N THR A 67 -10.94 10.83 2.63
CA THR A 67 -10.43 10.86 1.24
C THR A 67 -9.38 9.76 1.01
N LYS A 68 -8.59 9.42 2.03
CA LYS A 68 -7.52 8.40 1.95
C LYS A 68 -8.10 6.98 1.96
N GLU A 69 -9.15 6.76 2.75
CA GLU A 69 -9.84 5.47 2.87
C GLU A 69 -10.71 5.14 1.65
N LYS A 70 -11.50 6.09 1.14
CA LYS A 70 -12.36 5.85 -0.04
C LYS A 70 -11.59 5.54 -1.33
N LEU A 71 -10.40 6.11 -1.50
CA LEU A 71 -9.58 5.92 -2.70
C LEU A 71 -8.78 4.60 -2.71
N PHE A 72 -8.60 3.95 -1.55
CA PHE A 72 -7.72 2.78 -1.43
C PHE A 72 -8.43 1.50 -0.95
N TRP A 73 -9.52 1.59 -0.17
CA TRP A 73 -10.11 0.44 0.55
C TRP A 73 -11.52 0.04 0.15
N GLY A 74 -12.12 0.63 -0.91
CA GLY A 74 -13.55 0.53 -1.28
C GLY A 74 -14.11 -0.86 -1.62
N VAL A 75 -14.06 -1.81 -0.69
CA VAL A 75 -14.84 -3.03 -0.66
C VAL A 75 -15.46 -3.10 0.74
N GLU A 76 -16.78 -3.01 0.80
CA GLU A 76 -17.57 -3.33 1.99
C GLU A 76 -17.55 -4.86 2.15
N GLU A 77 -16.99 -5.38 3.24
CA GLU A 77 -17.04 -6.82 3.56
C GLU A 77 -17.44 -7.01 5.02
N GLU A 78 -18.25 -8.05 5.23
CA GLU A 78 -18.97 -8.39 6.46
C GLU A 78 -18.03 -8.73 7.63
N GLU A 79 -18.46 -8.39 8.84
CA GLU A 79 -17.71 -8.60 10.08
C GLU A 79 -17.86 -10.05 10.57
N ASP A 80 -16.78 -10.84 10.50
CA ASP A 80 -16.70 -12.15 11.17
C ASP A 80 -15.94 -12.03 12.51
N GLU A 81 -16.56 -12.59 13.57
CA GLU A 81 -16.18 -12.51 15.00
C GLU A 81 -15.09 -13.53 15.40
N GLU A 82 -13.84 -13.39 14.95
CA GLU A 82 -12.70 -14.17 15.49
C GLU A 82 -11.59 -13.26 16.05
N ASP A 83 -11.80 -12.80 17.29
CA ASP A 83 -11.40 -11.44 17.70
C ASP A 83 -10.17 -11.25 18.62
N ALA A 84 -9.47 -12.29 19.11
CA ALA A 84 -8.51 -12.08 20.22
C ALA A 84 -7.01 -12.32 19.91
N GLN A 85 -6.64 -12.98 18.81
CA GLN A 85 -5.24 -13.38 18.55
C GLN A 85 -4.53 -12.59 17.44
N ILE A 86 -5.28 -11.77 16.71
CA ILE A 86 -4.77 -11.03 15.55
C ILE A 86 -3.91 -9.82 15.99
N GLU A 87 -4.16 -9.25 17.18
CA GLU A 87 -3.51 -8.01 17.64
C GLU A 87 -2.00 -8.17 17.96
N SER A 88 -1.56 -9.40 18.27
CA SER A 88 -0.16 -9.73 18.56
C SER A 88 0.65 -10.18 17.35
N LEU A 89 0.01 -10.42 16.20
CA LEU A 89 0.70 -10.80 14.98
C LEU A 89 1.09 -9.53 14.21
N PHE A 90 2.35 -9.47 13.76
CA PHE A 90 2.79 -8.45 12.80
C PHE A 90 2.20 -8.81 11.43
N ILE A 91 0.91 -8.53 11.25
CA ILE A 91 0.17 -8.82 10.01
C ILE A 91 0.81 -8.09 8.83
N GLU A 92 1.46 -6.96 9.10
CA GLU A 92 2.25 -6.21 8.13
C GLU A 92 3.41 -7.03 7.53
N ASP A 93 3.87 -8.07 8.24
CA ASP A 93 4.93 -8.98 7.78
C ASP A 93 4.36 -10.21 7.03
N PHE A 94 3.03 -10.39 6.98
CA PHE A 94 2.43 -11.49 6.22
C PHE A 94 2.58 -11.24 4.73
N LYS A 95 3.14 -12.23 4.04
CA LYS A 95 3.33 -12.17 2.60
C LYS A 95 2.12 -12.70 1.86
N LEU A 96 1.82 -12.01 0.76
CA LEU A 96 0.88 -12.51 -0.23
C LEU A 96 1.51 -13.70 -0.95
N THR A 97 0.68 -14.71 -1.21
CA THR A 97 1.09 -15.93 -1.90
C THR A 97 1.21 -15.64 -3.39
N MET A 98 2.38 -15.15 -3.81
CA MET A 98 2.70 -14.84 -5.21
C MET A 98 3.30 -16.05 -5.94
N PRO A 99 3.17 -16.16 -7.28
CA PRO A 99 3.77 -17.25 -8.04
C PRO A 99 5.29 -17.37 -7.82
N SER A 100 6.01 -16.26 -7.73
CA SER A 100 7.44 -16.23 -7.41
C SER A 100 7.81 -16.91 -6.08
N ALA A 101 6.87 -16.97 -5.12
CA ALA A 101 7.09 -17.51 -3.78
C ALA A 101 7.01 -19.04 -3.70
N TRP A 102 6.48 -19.74 -4.71
CA TRP A 102 6.36 -21.21 -4.68
C TRP A 102 7.62 -21.96 -5.14
N GLY A 103 8.64 -21.24 -5.61
CA GLY A 103 9.91 -21.81 -6.04
C GLY A 103 9.87 -22.40 -7.45
N ALA A 104 10.96 -22.17 -8.21
CA ALA A 104 11.01 -22.48 -9.64
C ALA A 104 10.75 -23.97 -9.99
N THR A 105 11.15 -24.90 -9.12
CA THR A 105 10.96 -26.35 -9.33
C THR A 105 9.49 -26.75 -9.26
N SER A 106 8.77 -26.25 -8.25
CA SER A 106 7.36 -26.57 -8.02
C SER A 106 6.45 -25.98 -9.10
N LEU A 107 6.76 -24.76 -9.58
CA LEU A 107 6.03 -24.19 -10.73
C LEU A 107 6.26 -24.97 -12.01
N LYS A 108 7.48 -25.47 -12.22
CA LYS A 108 7.82 -26.27 -13.40
C LYS A 108 7.08 -27.61 -13.42
N GLU A 109 7.06 -28.30 -12.28
CA GLU A 109 6.32 -29.56 -12.12
C GLU A 109 4.82 -29.38 -12.36
N ALA A 110 4.25 -28.24 -11.97
CA ALA A 110 2.85 -27.90 -12.22
C ALA A 110 2.57 -27.27 -13.59
N GLY A 111 3.59 -27.01 -14.41
CA GLY A 111 3.43 -26.34 -15.72
C GLY A 111 3.03 -24.87 -15.64
N LEU A 112 3.25 -24.22 -14.50
CA LEU A 112 2.83 -22.84 -14.19
C LEU A 112 3.94 -21.80 -14.39
N GLU A 113 5.05 -22.16 -15.06
CA GLU A 113 6.20 -21.27 -15.27
C GLU A 113 5.85 -19.93 -15.96
N HIS A 114 4.76 -19.91 -16.75
CA HIS A 114 4.30 -18.69 -17.42
C HIS A 114 3.79 -17.63 -16.44
N LEU A 115 3.22 -18.03 -15.30
CA LEU A 115 2.67 -17.11 -14.30
C LEU A 115 3.73 -16.18 -13.71
N VAL A 116 4.98 -16.64 -13.57
CA VAL A 116 6.07 -15.78 -13.08
C VAL A 116 6.42 -14.71 -14.10
N LYS A 117 6.33 -15.02 -15.40
CA LYS A 117 6.57 -14.02 -16.45
C LYS A 117 5.47 -12.97 -16.45
N GLU A 118 4.22 -13.40 -16.27
CA GLU A 118 3.06 -12.52 -16.15
C GLU A 118 3.14 -11.66 -14.89
N GLU A 119 3.55 -12.24 -13.75
CA GLU A 119 3.83 -11.52 -12.51
C GLU A 119 4.85 -10.41 -12.74
N VAL A 120 6.01 -10.71 -13.32
CA VAL A 120 7.04 -9.70 -13.63
C VAL A 120 6.47 -8.57 -14.51
N GLN A 121 5.69 -8.90 -15.54
CA GLN A 121 5.06 -7.88 -16.39
C GLN A 121 4.06 -7.02 -15.61
N LEU A 122 3.31 -7.63 -14.69
CA LEU A 122 2.35 -6.94 -13.84
C LEU A 122 3.06 -5.99 -12.86
N HIS A 123 4.16 -6.41 -12.23
CA HIS A 123 5.00 -5.54 -11.41
C HIS A 123 5.55 -4.34 -12.20
N ILE A 124 6.05 -4.59 -13.43
CA ILE A 124 6.50 -3.50 -14.32
C ILE A 124 5.34 -2.54 -14.64
N GLY A 125 4.16 -3.08 -14.96
CA GLY A 125 2.96 -2.28 -15.21
C GLY A 125 2.60 -1.41 -14.01
N GLN A 126 2.54 -2.00 -12.82
CA GLN A 126 2.25 -1.29 -11.57
C GLN A 126 3.27 -0.18 -11.30
N ALA A 127 4.58 -0.47 -11.42
CA ALA A 127 5.63 0.52 -11.25
C ALA A 127 5.48 1.69 -12.25
N ASN A 128 5.14 1.39 -13.51
CA ASN A 128 4.88 2.41 -14.52
C ASN A 128 3.65 3.27 -14.20
N ASP A 129 2.56 2.66 -13.72
CA ASP A 129 1.36 3.39 -13.30
C ASP A 129 1.66 4.34 -12.12
N ARG A 130 2.47 3.88 -11.15
CA ARG A 130 2.93 4.74 -10.03
C ARG A 130 3.81 5.88 -10.52
N LEU A 131 4.70 5.61 -11.47
CA LEU A 131 5.56 6.62 -12.07
C LEU A 131 4.76 7.67 -12.87
N GLU A 132 3.72 7.25 -13.58
CA GLU A 132 2.81 8.17 -14.29
C GLU A 132 2.06 9.08 -13.32
N LYS A 133 1.52 8.53 -12.21
CA LYS A 133 0.89 9.32 -11.14
C LYS A 133 1.86 10.34 -10.56
N LEU A 134 3.09 9.93 -10.27
CA LEU A 134 4.14 10.81 -9.76
C LEU A 134 4.41 11.98 -10.74
N ARG A 135 4.59 11.68 -12.02
CA ARG A 135 4.81 12.70 -13.08
C ARG A 135 3.62 13.66 -13.16
N THR A 136 2.40 13.13 -13.10
CA THR A 136 1.16 13.90 -13.17
C THR A 136 1.03 14.85 -11.98
N HIS A 137 1.23 14.37 -10.76
CA HIS A 137 1.16 15.21 -9.56
C HIS A 137 2.29 16.25 -9.52
N LEU A 138 3.49 15.91 -9.98
CA LEU A 138 4.59 16.87 -10.07
C LEU A 138 4.31 17.97 -11.10
N GLY A 139 3.80 17.59 -12.28
CA GLY A 139 3.35 18.53 -13.31
C GLY A 139 2.22 19.43 -12.82
N TYR A 140 1.23 18.87 -12.12
CA TYR A 140 0.14 19.66 -11.56
C TYR A 140 0.63 20.62 -10.47
N LYS A 141 1.56 20.20 -9.61
CA LYS A 141 2.17 21.05 -8.58
C LYS A 141 2.92 22.23 -9.19
N SER A 142 3.67 22.02 -10.27
CA SER A 142 4.39 23.09 -10.95
C SER A 142 3.43 24.09 -11.60
N VAL A 143 2.42 23.62 -12.34
CA VAL A 143 1.39 24.48 -12.94
C VAL A 143 0.68 25.32 -11.87
N LEU A 144 0.25 24.70 -10.77
CA LEU A 144 -0.44 25.40 -9.68
C LEU A 144 0.45 26.46 -9.02
N PHE A 145 1.75 26.17 -8.84
CA PHE A 145 2.71 27.17 -8.34
C PHE A 145 2.77 28.41 -9.25
N TRP A 146 2.93 28.21 -10.57
CA TRP A 146 2.97 29.31 -11.53
C TRP A 146 1.65 30.09 -11.59
N MET A 147 0.52 29.38 -11.63
CA MET A 147 -0.80 29.99 -11.81
C MET A 147 -1.39 30.64 -10.58
N LYS A 148 -1.05 30.19 -9.37
CA LYS A 148 -1.68 30.67 -8.13
C LYS A 148 -0.74 31.33 -7.13
N ILE A 149 0.54 30.99 -7.11
CA ILE A 149 1.51 31.64 -6.20
C ILE A 149 2.21 32.76 -6.93
N ARG A 150 2.83 32.49 -8.08
CA ARG A 150 3.66 33.49 -8.76
C ARG A 150 2.87 34.66 -9.36
N SER A 151 1.65 34.40 -9.83
CA SER A 151 0.76 35.41 -10.42
C SER A 151 -0.12 36.14 -9.37
N SER A 152 -0.11 35.71 -8.11
CA SER A 152 -1.03 36.24 -7.09
C SER A 152 -0.47 37.51 -6.45
N SER A 153 -1.26 38.59 -6.51
CA SER A 153 -0.98 39.86 -5.82
C SER A 153 -1.61 39.94 -4.42
N SER A 154 -2.43 38.96 -4.02
CA SER A 154 -3.14 38.95 -2.73
C SER A 154 -2.62 37.87 -1.77
N VAL A 155 -2.48 38.25 -0.51
CA VAL A 155 -2.01 37.38 0.60
C VAL A 155 -3.03 36.28 0.94
N ARG A 156 -4.34 36.54 0.73
CA ARG A 156 -5.41 35.59 1.11
C ARG A 156 -5.53 34.43 0.12
N THR A 157 -5.39 34.70 -1.18
CA THR A 157 -5.33 33.67 -2.24
C THR A 157 -4.06 32.84 -2.14
N ASP A 158 -2.97 33.45 -1.67
CA ASP A 158 -1.68 32.79 -1.47
C ASP A 158 -1.74 31.71 -0.36
N THR A 159 -2.49 31.95 0.72
CA THR A 159 -2.56 30.98 1.84
C THR A 159 -3.27 29.67 1.44
N ARG A 160 -4.40 29.76 0.73
CA ARG A 160 -5.14 28.58 0.21
C ARG A 160 -4.31 27.84 -0.84
N SER A 161 -3.65 28.58 -1.74
CA SER A 161 -2.81 27.99 -2.78
C SER A 161 -1.59 27.27 -2.20
N LYS A 162 -0.98 27.81 -1.13
CA LYS A 162 0.07 27.14 -0.36
C LYS A 162 -0.41 25.87 0.34
N GLN A 163 -1.66 25.83 0.82
CA GLN A 163 -2.25 24.60 1.37
C GLN A 163 -2.45 23.54 0.27
N ASP A 164 -2.95 23.93 -0.90
CA ASP A 164 -3.13 23.01 -2.04
C ASP A 164 -1.78 22.39 -2.47
N ILE A 165 -0.71 23.20 -2.56
CA ILE A 165 0.64 22.69 -2.88
C ILE A 165 1.18 21.75 -1.82
N ARG A 166 0.93 22.03 -0.53
CA ARG A 166 1.33 21.14 0.57
C ARG A 166 0.62 19.79 0.46
N ARG A 167 -0.71 19.80 0.23
CA ARG A 167 -1.48 18.57 0.00
C ARG A 167 -0.96 17.76 -1.19
N LEU A 168 -0.59 18.43 -2.29
CA LEU A 168 0.05 17.76 -3.43
C LEU A 168 1.43 17.20 -3.09
N GLY A 169 2.20 17.89 -2.25
CA GLY A 169 3.47 17.37 -1.73
C GLY A 169 3.31 16.05 -0.99
N LEU A 170 2.28 15.93 -0.16
CA LEU A 170 1.96 14.69 0.56
C LEU A 170 1.59 13.55 -0.40
N LYS A 171 0.77 13.84 -1.43
CA LYS A 171 0.43 12.86 -2.48
C LYS A 171 1.64 12.39 -3.27
N ILE A 172 2.54 13.30 -3.64
CA ILE A 172 3.80 12.96 -4.32
C ILE A 172 4.64 12.03 -3.46
N ASN A 173 4.80 12.31 -2.17
CA ASN A 173 5.56 11.43 -1.27
C ASN A 173 4.92 10.05 -1.14
N GLN A 174 3.59 9.98 -1.11
CA GLN A 174 2.86 8.71 -1.12
C GLN A 174 3.10 7.91 -2.41
N ASP A 175 3.10 8.56 -3.57
CA ASP A 175 3.39 7.91 -4.85
C ASP A 175 4.85 7.44 -4.93
N VAL A 176 5.81 8.22 -4.40
CA VAL A 176 7.22 7.81 -4.30
C VAL A 176 7.36 6.54 -3.47
N ARG A 177 6.73 6.48 -2.28
CA ARG A 177 6.74 5.27 -1.45
C ARG A 177 6.12 4.09 -2.20
N SER A 178 4.96 4.29 -2.82
CA SER A 178 4.26 3.25 -3.58
C SER A 178 5.07 2.73 -4.78
N TYR A 179 5.92 3.57 -5.38
CA TYR A 179 6.81 3.17 -6.47
C TYR A 179 8.00 2.34 -5.98
N HIS A 180 8.56 2.67 -4.81
CA HIS A 180 9.64 1.91 -4.21
C HIS A 180 9.21 0.56 -3.64
N CYS A 181 7.93 0.42 -3.29
CA CYS A 181 7.34 -0.83 -2.80
C CYS A 181 6.70 -1.69 -3.92
N ALA A 182 6.81 -1.30 -5.19
CA ALA A 182 6.25 -2.03 -6.33
C ALA A 182 7.32 -2.85 -7.06
#